data_AF-A0A7K3Z6E2-F1
#
_entry.id   AF-A0A7K3Z6E2-F1
#
_cell.length_a   1.000
_cell.length_b   1.000
_cell.length_c   1.000
_cell.angle_alpha   90.00
_cell.angle_beta   90.00
_cell.angle_gamma   90.00
#
_symmetry.space_group_name_H-M   'P 1'
#
loop_
_entity.id
_entity.type
_entity.pdbx_description
1 polymer ?
#
loop_
_entity_poly.entity_id
_entity_poly.type
_entity_poly.pdbx_seq_one_letter_code
_entity_poly.pdbx_strand_id
1 'polypeptide(L)'
;MFKESSGKLMVYTPIGVPSRKRFESVRNAAKETAKHLNLDFEVVRLDRDGSPIYVYYEGIGCEEPVPLYCDEGKKSGLDEISSSLRNMMFVLSFHPKHQALHKMRNELLKLS
;
A
#
# COMPACT_ATOMS: atom_id res chain seq x y z
N MET A 1 -23.32 4.20 10.67
CA MET A 1 -23.08 4.83 9.36
C MET A 1 -21.86 4.14 8.78
N PHE A 2 -22.05 3.19 7.86
CA PHE A 2 -20.94 2.46 7.26
C PHE A 2 -20.17 3.45 6.39
N LYS A 3 -18.97 3.82 6.82
CA LYS A 3 -18.06 4.63 6.02
C LYS A 3 -17.57 3.68 4.94
N GLU A 4 -18.18 3.74 3.75
CA GLU A 4 -17.71 2.97 2.61
C GLU A 4 -16.20 3.23 2.46
N SER A 5 -15.44 2.13 2.53
CA SER A 5 -14.00 2.13 2.41
C SER A 5 -13.61 2.82 1.11
N SER A 6 -12.70 3.81 1.18
CA SER A 6 -12.31 4.58 -0.01
C SER A 6 -11.38 3.81 -0.96
N GLY A 7 -11.17 2.52 -0.71
CA GLY A 7 -10.31 1.62 -1.48
C GLY A 7 -9.58 0.64 -0.57
N LYS A 8 -8.66 -0.12 -1.13
CA LYS A 8 -7.90 -1.14 -0.40
C LYS A 8 -6.41 -1.09 -0.71
N LEU A 9 -5.59 -1.42 0.28
CA LEU A 9 -4.16 -1.70 0.08
C LEU A 9 -3.95 -3.21 -0.12
N MET A 10 -3.26 -3.55 -1.20
CA MET A 10 -3.00 -4.93 -1.60
C MET A 10 -1.50 -5.21 -1.53
N VAL A 11 -1.11 -6.21 -0.74
CA VAL A 11 0.27 -6.70 -0.67
C VAL A 11 0.40 -7.94 -1.53
N TYR A 12 1.09 -7.81 -2.65
CA TYR A 12 1.41 -8.92 -3.53
C TYR A 12 2.75 -9.51 -3.13
N THR A 13 2.73 -10.78 -2.73
CA THR A 13 3.93 -11.52 -2.35
C THR A 13 4.00 -12.83 -3.14
N PRO A 14 5.18 -13.23 -3.64
CA PRO A 14 5.36 -14.55 -4.20
C PRO A 14 5.11 -15.63 -3.14
N ILE A 15 4.67 -16.82 -3.56
CA ILE A 15 4.41 -17.96 -2.67
C ILE A 15 5.72 -18.41 -1.98
N GLY A 16 6.85 -18.36 -2.68
CA GLY A 16 8.19 -18.60 -2.14
C GLY A 16 9.05 -17.33 -2.08
N VAL A 17 10.21 -17.44 -1.39
CA VAL A 17 11.38 -16.54 -1.42
C VAL A 17 11.50 -15.36 -0.41
N PRO A 18 10.49 -14.60 0.05
CA PRO A 18 10.76 -13.54 1.02
C PRO A 18 11.00 -14.14 2.41
N SER A 19 12.04 -13.68 3.11
CA SER A 19 12.21 -14.03 4.52
C SER A 19 10.96 -13.63 5.29
N ARG A 20 10.53 -14.46 6.25
CA ARG A 20 9.33 -14.19 7.06
C ARG A 20 9.37 -12.77 7.64
N LYS A 21 10.53 -12.36 8.18
CA LYS A 21 10.72 -11.02 8.73
C LYS A 21 10.43 -9.90 7.72
N ARG A 22 10.93 -10.03 6.49
CA ARG A 22 10.74 -9.05 5.42
C ARG A 22 9.27 -8.94 5.00
N PHE A 23 8.60 -10.07 4.80
CA PHE A 23 7.17 -10.09 4.50
C PHE A 23 6.35 -9.44 5.62
N GLU A 24 6.63 -9.79 6.86
CA GLU A 24 5.97 -9.23 8.04
C GLU A 24 6.14 -7.71 8.12
N SER A 25 7.34 -7.18 7.84
CA SER A 25 7.59 -5.74 7.81
C SER A 25 6.72 -5.02 6.78
N VAL A 26 6.67 -5.50 5.53
CA VAL A 26 5.85 -4.89 4.47
C VAL A 26 4.37 -5.04 4.78
N ARG A 27 3.94 -6.23 5.21
CA ARG A 27 2.53 -6.51 5.57
C ARG A 27 2.06 -5.60 6.69
N ASN A 28 2.84 -5.45 7.76
CA ASN A 28 2.47 -4.66 8.90
C ASN A 28 2.45 -3.16 8.57
N ALA A 29 3.42 -2.66 7.81
CA ALA A 29 3.44 -1.27 7.35
C ALA A 29 2.22 -0.93 6.48
N ALA A 30 1.89 -1.80 5.52
CA ALA A 30 0.71 -1.62 4.67
C ALA A 30 -0.60 -1.73 5.47
N LYS A 31 -0.71 -2.68 6.41
CA LYS A 31 -1.89 -2.84 7.27
C LYS A 31 -2.11 -1.65 8.21
N GLU A 32 -1.06 -1.13 8.83
CA GLU A 32 -1.14 0.06 9.68
C GLU A 32 -1.48 1.29 8.85
N THR A 33 -0.90 1.44 7.66
CA THR A 33 -1.26 2.54 6.74
C THR A 33 -2.73 2.48 6.32
N ALA A 34 -3.24 1.29 5.98
CA ALA A 34 -4.64 1.09 5.64
C ALA A 34 -5.57 1.46 6.81
N LYS A 35 -5.22 1.03 8.03
CA LYS A 35 -5.97 1.34 9.24
C LYS A 35 -6.04 2.85 9.50
N HIS A 36 -4.92 3.57 9.39
CA HIS A 36 -4.88 5.03 9.60
C HIS A 36 -5.73 5.79 8.56
N LEU A 37 -5.80 5.29 7.33
CA LEU A 37 -6.54 5.91 6.24
C LEU A 37 -7.97 5.39 6.09
N ASN A 38 -8.42 4.49 6.97
CA ASN A 38 -9.72 3.81 6.88
C ASN A 38 -9.92 3.15 5.49
N LEU A 39 -8.93 2.36 5.09
CA LEU A 39 -8.91 1.53 3.89
C LEU A 39 -8.98 0.05 4.27
N ASP A 40 -9.46 -0.76 3.34
CA ASP A 40 -9.35 -2.22 3.47
C ASP A 40 -7.91 -2.68 3.20
N PHE A 41 -7.61 -3.91 3.61
CA PHE A 41 -6.28 -4.50 3.48
C PHE A 41 -6.37 -5.96 3.03
N GLU A 42 -5.57 -6.32 2.03
CA GLU A 42 -5.51 -7.65 1.46
C GLU A 42 -4.07 -8.10 1.20
N VAL A 43 -3.80 -9.40 1.38
CA VAL A 43 -2.56 -10.04 0.94
C VAL A 43 -2.88 -10.99 -0.20
N VAL A 44 -2.25 -10.77 -1.34
CA VAL A 44 -2.38 -11.62 -2.53
C VAL A 44 -1.11 -12.45 -2.71
N ARG A 45 -1.29 -13.78 -2.71
CA ARG A 45 -0.22 -14.73 -2.99
C ARG A 45 -0.11 -14.90 -4.51
N LEU A 46 1.08 -14.67 -5.05
CA LEU A 46 1.36 -14.84 -6.46
C LEU A 46 2.08 -16.17 -6.71
N ASP A 47 1.51 -16.97 -7.60
CA ASP A 47 2.12 -18.19 -8.11
C ASP A 47 3.20 -17.86 -9.15
N ARG A 48 4.26 -17.21 -8.66
CA ARG A 48 5.44 -16.84 -9.44
C ARG A 48 6.69 -16.91 -8.58
N ASP A 49 7.78 -17.31 -9.21
CA ASP A 49 9.11 -17.24 -8.59
C ASP A 49 9.61 -15.79 -8.53
N GLY A 50 10.37 -15.48 -7.48
CA GLY A 50 11.05 -14.19 -7.34
C GLY A 50 11.03 -13.66 -5.91
N SER A 51 11.81 -12.62 -5.65
CA SER A 51 11.86 -11.97 -4.35
C SER A 51 10.91 -10.78 -4.14
N PRO A 52 10.37 -10.05 -5.15
CA PRO A 52 9.82 -8.75 -4.87
C PRO A 52 8.42 -8.79 -4.23
N ILE A 53 8.24 -7.99 -3.19
CA ILE A 53 6.94 -7.75 -2.55
C ILE A 53 6.45 -6.40 -3.05
N TYR A 54 5.23 -6.35 -3.57
CA TYR A 54 4.64 -5.10 -4.06
C TYR A 54 3.47 -4.68 -3.19
N VAL A 55 3.28 -3.38 -3.06
CA VAL A 55 2.08 -2.80 -2.47
C VAL A 55 1.39 -1.93 -3.50
N TYR A 56 0.10 -2.19 -3.70
CA TYR A 56 -0.77 -1.42 -4.57
C TYR A 56 -1.92 -0.82 -3.78
N TYR A 57 -2.48 0.27 -4.30
CA TYR A 57 -3.75 0.81 -3.88
C TYR A 57 -4.80 0.63 -4.97
N GLU A 58 -5.92 -0.01 -4.64
CA GLU A 58 -7.09 -0.08 -5.49
C GLU A 58 -8.15 0.87 -4.94
N GLY A 59 -8.41 1.95 -5.67
CA GLY A 59 -9.43 2.95 -5.31
C GLY A 59 -10.75 2.70 -6.02
N ILE A 60 -11.86 3.12 -5.41
CA ILE A 60 -13.17 3.10 -6.06
C ILE A 60 -13.13 4.00 -7.30
N GLY A 61 -13.45 3.43 -8.47
CA GLY A 61 -13.44 4.14 -9.75
C GLY A 61 -12.06 4.30 -10.39
N CYS A 62 -11.03 3.62 -9.87
CA CYS A 62 -9.75 3.47 -10.58
C CYS A 62 -9.85 2.30 -11.58
N GLU A 63 -9.41 2.52 -12.82
CA GLU A 63 -9.35 1.46 -13.85
C GLU A 63 -8.34 0.38 -13.50
N GLU A 64 -7.22 0.76 -12.87
CA GLU A 64 -6.13 -0.14 -12.50
C GLU A 64 -5.60 0.16 -11.10
N PRO A 65 -5.12 -0.87 -10.36
CA PRO A 65 -4.42 -0.66 -9.09
C PRO A 65 -3.17 0.19 -9.26
N VAL A 66 -2.99 1.14 -8.34
CA VAL A 66 -1.89 2.11 -8.36
C VAL A 66 -0.68 1.54 -7.61
N PRO A 67 0.50 1.40 -8.24
CA PRO A 67 1.70 0.92 -7.56
C PRO A 67 2.19 1.95 -6.55
N LEU A 68 2.38 1.53 -5.29
CA LEU A 68 2.84 2.41 -4.21
C LEU A 68 4.24 2.10 -3.73
N TYR A 69 4.61 0.82 -3.68
CA TYR A 69 5.88 0.38 -3.13
C TYR A 69 6.32 -0.94 -3.75
N CYS A 70 7.62 -1.07 -3.97
CA CYS A 70 8.27 -2.31 -4.35
C CYS A 70 9.44 -2.57 -3.40
N ASP A 71 9.40 -3.71 -2.75
CA ASP A 71 10.52 -4.23 -1.99
C ASP A 71 11.26 -5.26 -2.83
N GLU A 72 12.50 -4.99 -3.22
CA GLU A 72 13.34 -5.91 -4.01
C GLU A 72 14.34 -6.71 -3.14
N GLY A 73 14.20 -6.67 -1.81
CA GLY A 73 15.16 -7.27 -0.87
C GLY A 73 15.91 -6.25 -0.01
N LYS A 74 15.47 -4.99 -0.01
CA LYS A 74 16.04 -3.95 0.86
C LYS A 74 15.63 -4.23 2.31
N LYS A 75 16.54 -3.98 3.25
CA LYS A 75 16.21 -4.02 4.69
C LYS A 75 15.70 -2.63 5.08
N SER A 76 14.39 -2.45 5.03
CA SER A 76 13.74 -1.22 5.52
C SER A 76 12.87 -1.52 6.74
N GLY A 77 12.89 -0.60 7.70
CA GLY A 77 12.08 -0.67 8.91
C GLY A 77 10.59 -0.41 8.65
N LEU A 78 9.73 -0.74 9.61
CA LEU A 78 8.28 -0.49 9.49
C LEU A 78 7.96 0.99 9.22
N ASP A 79 8.67 1.90 9.89
CA ASP A 79 8.43 3.35 9.78
C ASP A 79 8.87 3.90 8.42
N GLU A 80 9.98 3.41 7.88
CA GLU A 80 10.46 3.77 6.55
C GLU A 80 9.51 3.30 5.45
N ILE A 81 9.01 2.07 5.56
CA ILE A 81 8.04 1.52 4.60
C ILE A 81 6.72 2.29 4.70
N SER A 82 6.21 2.51 5.91
CA SER A 82 4.98 3.29 6.14
C SER A 82 5.10 4.71 5.60
N SER A 83 6.25 5.37 5.78
CA SER A 83 6.51 6.71 5.25
C SER A 83 6.61 6.71 3.73
N SER A 84 7.27 5.71 3.14
CA SER A 84 7.36 5.55 1.68
C SER A 84 5.98 5.39 1.04
N LEU A 85 5.12 4.55 1.64
CA LEU A 85 3.73 4.36 1.19
C LEU A 85 2.95 5.67 1.24
N ARG A 86 2.97 6.37 2.38
CA ARG A 86 2.24 7.63 2.57
C ARG A 86 2.72 8.72 1.60
N ASN A 87 4.03 8.85 1.42
CA ASN A 87 4.63 9.81 0.49
C ASN A 87 4.20 9.53 -0.94
N MET A 88 4.26 8.27 -1.38
CA MET A 88 3.83 7.91 -2.73
C MET A 88 2.35 8.18 -2.95
N MET A 89 1.49 7.79 -1.99
CA MET A 89 0.05 8.12 -2.04
C MET A 89 -0.20 9.62 -2.09
N PHE A 90 0.56 10.41 -1.33
CA PHE A 90 0.44 11.87 -1.32
C PHE A 90 0.81 12.47 -2.68
N VAL A 91 1.96 12.09 -3.25
CA VAL A 91 2.39 12.54 -4.58
C VAL A 91 1.35 12.17 -5.64
N LEU A 92 0.88 10.94 -5.63
CA LEU A 92 -0.09 10.45 -6.60
C LEU A 92 -1.49 11.06 -6.42
N SER A 93 -1.81 11.60 -5.24
CA SER A 93 -3.05 12.35 -5.00
C SER A 93 -3.18 13.61 -5.87
N PHE A 94 -2.09 14.11 -6.46
CA PHE A 94 -2.08 15.25 -7.39
C PHE A 94 -2.33 14.84 -8.84
N HIS A 95 -2.30 13.54 -9.15
CA HIS A 95 -2.51 13.05 -10.49
C HIS A 95 -4.01 12.97 -10.82
N PRO A 96 -4.48 13.52 -11.96
CA PRO A 96 -5.92 13.63 -12.26
C PRO A 96 -6.62 12.27 -12.41
N LYS A 97 -5.87 11.20 -12.76
CA LYS A 97 -6.41 9.83 -12.84
C LYS A 97 -6.64 9.16 -11.49
N HIS A 98 -6.17 9.75 -10.38
CA HIS A 98 -6.24 9.14 -9.04
C HIS A 98 -7.14 9.95 -8.10
N GLN A 99 -8.38 10.20 -8.54
CA GLN A 99 -9.36 10.98 -7.78
C GLN A 99 -9.65 10.40 -6.38
N ALA A 100 -9.54 9.09 -6.21
CA ALA A 100 -9.71 8.45 -4.91
C ALA A 100 -8.59 8.85 -3.93
N LEU A 101 -7.33 8.91 -4.39
CA LEU A 101 -6.21 9.44 -3.59
C LEU A 101 -6.36 10.94 -3.31
N HIS A 102 -6.90 11.71 -4.25
CA HIS A 102 -7.16 13.14 -4.06
C HIS A 102 -8.03 13.41 -2.82
N LYS A 103 -9.09 12.61 -2.61
CA LYS A 103 -9.98 12.72 -1.45
C LYS A 103 -9.27 12.42 -0.12
N MET A 104 -8.21 11.61 -0.13
CA MET A 104 -7.44 11.24 1.06
C MET A 104 -6.26 12.16 1.36
N ARG A 105 -5.97 13.13 0.50
CA ARG A 105 -4.80 14.02 0.62
C ARG A 105 -4.70 14.70 1.99
N ASN A 106 -5.82 15.19 2.51
CA ASN A 106 -5.85 15.88 3.81
C ASN A 106 -5.53 14.95 4.98
N GLU A 107 -5.92 13.67 4.90
CA GLU A 107 -5.58 12.68 5.94
C GLU A 107 -4.11 12.29 5.85
N LEU A 108 -3.56 12.17 4.64
CA LEU A 108 -2.14 11.90 4.44
C LEU A 108 -1.24 13.00 5.03
N LEU A 109 -1.63 14.28 4.91
CA LEU A 109 -0.91 15.41 5.51
C LEU A 109 -0.89 15.36 7.05
N LYS A 110 -1.95 14.86 7.69
CA LYS A 110 -2.02 14.77 9.16
C LYS A 110 -1.14 13.66 9.73
N LEU A 111 -0.76 12.70 8.90
CA LEU A 111 0.08 11.57 9.27
C LEU A 111 1.57 11.86 9.02
N SER A 112 1.92 13.01 8.45
CA SER A 112 3.29 13.40 8.08
C SER A 112 4.09 13.86 9.28
#